data_AF-A0A5R2N7K1-F1
#
_entry.id   AF-A0A5R2N7K1-F1
#
_cell.length_a   1.000
_cell.length_b   1.000
_cell.length_c   1.000
_cell.angle_alpha   90.00
_cell.angle_beta   90.00
_cell.angle_gamma   90.00
#
_symmetry.space_group_name_H-M   'P 1'
#
loop_
_entity.id
_entity.type
_entity.pdbx_description
1 polymer ?
#
loop_
_entity_poly.entity_id
_entity_poly.type
_entity_poly.pdbx_seq_one_letter_code
_entity_poly.pdbx_strand_id
1 'polypeptide(L)'
;DMELIWYRDWLFIGHDCELPKPGSFITVQIGDYPIVLVRDQQGKINAFHNSCRHRGSRVCNSDKGMAAKLVCPYHQWTYELDGRLLFARQMAEGFDKSQFGLKPVACESVAGYVFICLAKEPADFAPMRAMIEPYLKPHRLSEAKIAFESTIIEKGNWKLVWENNRECYHCAGNHPELCKTFPEAPTVTGVQGADSDPEMLAHWAKCEAVGLPSKFRIDPAGQYRATRAPLLRDAQS
;
A
#
# COMPACT_ATOMS: atom_id res chain seq x y z
N ASP A 1 10.37 13.84 -9.64
CA ASP A 1 9.25 13.00 -9.16
C ASP A 1 9.73 11.69 -8.57
N MET A 2 10.39 10.82 -9.35
CA MET A 2 10.85 9.51 -8.83
C MET A 2 11.75 9.62 -7.60
N GLU A 3 12.88 10.33 -7.71
CA GLU A 3 13.87 10.42 -6.62
C GLU A 3 13.35 11.15 -5.37
N LEU A 4 12.54 12.19 -5.56
CA LEU A 4 12.13 13.09 -4.49
C LEU A 4 10.80 12.72 -3.81
N ILE A 5 10.00 11.85 -4.44
CA ILE A 5 8.66 11.46 -3.94
C ILE A 5 8.58 9.94 -3.88
N TRP A 6 8.51 9.28 -5.04
CA TRP A 6 8.25 7.83 -5.11
C TRP A 6 9.33 6.98 -4.46
N TYR A 7 10.58 7.43 -4.45
CA TYR A 7 11.69 6.70 -3.81
C TYR A 7 11.93 7.11 -2.37
N ARG A 8 11.16 8.05 -1.83
CA ARG A 8 11.37 8.62 -0.50
C ARG A 8 10.18 8.45 0.44
N ASP A 9 8.96 8.55 -0.07
CA ASP A 9 7.76 8.57 0.75
C ASP A 9 7.20 7.14 0.97
N TRP A 10 6.31 6.99 1.94
CA TRP A 10 5.60 5.73 2.18
C TRP A 10 4.55 5.49 1.09
N LEU A 11 4.64 4.36 0.42
CA LEU A 11 3.77 3.98 -0.69
C LEU A 11 2.84 2.85 -0.27
N PHE A 12 1.53 3.02 -0.50
CA PHE A 12 0.58 1.91 -0.41
C PHE A 12 0.85 0.91 -1.54
N ILE A 13 0.99 -0.37 -1.19
CA ILE A 13 1.28 -1.45 -2.16
C ILE A 13 0.12 -2.41 -2.34
N GLY A 14 -0.63 -2.68 -1.28
CA GLY A 14 -1.72 -3.64 -1.32
C GLY A 14 -2.21 -4.01 0.08
N HIS A 15 -2.96 -5.09 0.14
CA HIS A 15 -3.57 -5.56 1.37
C HIS A 15 -2.89 -6.82 1.92
N ASP A 16 -2.90 -6.98 3.24
CA ASP A 16 -2.30 -8.14 3.88
C ASP A 16 -2.99 -9.47 3.51
N CYS A 17 -4.28 -9.42 3.12
CA CYS A 17 -5.07 -10.56 2.67
C CYS A 17 -4.64 -11.08 1.29
N GLU A 18 -3.86 -10.32 0.51
CA GLU A 18 -3.18 -10.79 -0.70
C GLU A 18 -2.02 -11.75 -0.39
N LEU A 19 -1.55 -11.72 0.86
CA LEU A 19 -0.48 -12.54 1.38
C LEU A 19 -1.03 -13.45 2.49
N PRO A 20 -1.96 -14.40 2.23
CA PRO A 20 -2.74 -15.03 3.29
C PRO A 20 -1.96 -16.03 4.16
N LYS A 21 -0.83 -16.57 3.66
CA LYS A 21 -0.05 -17.62 4.33
C LYS A 21 1.45 -17.35 4.26
N PRO A 22 2.26 -17.90 5.19
CA PRO A 22 3.72 -17.90 5.03
C PRO A 22 4.15 -18.39 3.65
N GLY A 23 5.10 -17.67 3.05
CA GLY A 23 5.58 -17.92 1.70
C GLY A 23 4.75 -17.27 0.60
N SER A 24 3.54 -16.77 0.88
CA SER A 24 2.79 -15.96 -0.09
C SER A 24 3.61 -14.70 -0.40
N PHE A 25 3.72 -14.36 -1.68
CA PHE A 25 4.41 -13.16 -2.13
C PHE A 25 3.64 -12.45 -3.23
N ILE A 26 3.87 -11.15 -3.33
CA ILE A 26 3.49 -10.29 -4.46
C ILE A 26 4.73 -9.53 -4.93
N THR A 27 4.78 -9.18 -6.21
CA THR A 27 5.83 -8.33 -6.78
C THR A 27 5.24 -7.06 -7.35
N VAL A 28 5.95 -5.94 -7.15
CA VAL A 28 5.55 -4.63 -7.65
C VAL A 28 6.74 -3.93 -8.31
N GLN A 29 6.48 -3.14 -9.35
CA GLN A 29 7.47 -2.32 -10.02
C GLN A 29 7.25 -0.85 -9.63
N ILE A 30 8.25 -0.21 -9.03
CA ILE A 30 8.20 1.21 -8.64
C ILE A 30 9.29 1.97 -9.38
N GLY A 31 8.92 2.63 -10.48
CA GLY A 31 9.88 3.13 -11.46
C GLY A 31 10.86 2.03 -11.86
N ASP A 32 12.15 2.23 -11.63
CA ASP A 32 13.20 1.26 -11.94
C ASP A 32 13.39 0.14 -10.90
N TYR A 33 12.75 0.20 -9.73
CA TYR A 33 12.95 -0.77 -8.65
C TYR A 33 11.91 -1.90 -8.67
N PRO A 34 12.29 -3.15 -8.98
CA PRO A 34 11.44 -4.31 -8.78
C PRO A 34 11.48 -4.72 -7.30
N ILE A 35 10.34 -4.81 -6.65
CA ILE A 35 10.19 -5.16 -5.24
C ILE A 35 9.41 -6.47 -5.12
N VAL A 36 9.77 -7.30 -4.12
CA VAL A 36 8.99 -8.46 -3.69
C VAL A 36 8.59 -8.25 -2.23
N LEU A 37 7.30 -8.43 -1.95
CA LEU A 37 6.76 -8.50 -0.59
C LEU A 37 6.41 -9.95 -0.31
N VAL A 38 6.78 -10.47 0.86
CA VAL A 38 6.58 -11.87 1.22
C VAL A 38 6.22 -11.99 2.69
N ARG A 39 5.25 -12.86 3.01
CA ARG A 39 4.95 -13.21 4.40
C ARG A 39 5.92 -14.28 4.89
N ASP A 40 6.64 -14.03 5.97
CA ASP A 40 7.53 -15.01 6.57
C ASP A 40 6.81 -16.04 7.44
N GLN A 41 7.58 -16.95 8.04
CA GLN A 41 7.06 -18.02 8.91
C GLN A 41 6.52 -17.49 10.24
N GLN A 42 6.92 -16.29 10.66
CA GLN A 42 6.41 -15.61 11.85
C GLN A 42 5.14 -14.80 11.54
N GLY A 43 4.70 -14.77 10.28
CA GLY A 43 3.53 -14.04 9.82
C GLY A 43 3.80 -12.57 9.51
N LYS A 44 5.03 -12.08 9.65
CA LYS A 44 5.41 -10.71 9.30
C LYS A 44 5.57 -10.60 7.78
N ILE A 45 5.13 -9.47 7.21
CA ILE A 45 5.36 -9.16 5.80
C ILE A 45 6.69 -8.39 5.70
N ASN A 46 7.61 -8.91 4.90
CA ASN A 46 8.89 -8.28 4.61
C ASN A 46 8.92 -7.84 3.15
N ALA A 47 9.61 -6.75 2.84
CA ALA A 47 9.82 -6.28 1.48
C ALA A 47 11.32 -6.26 1.14
N PHE A 48 11.66 -6.65 -0.08
CA PHE A 48 13.03 -6.68 -0.57
C PHE A 48 13.11 -6.19 -2.01
N HIS A 49 14.27 -5.64 -2.39
CA HIS A 49 14.59 -5.52 -3.81
C HIS A 49 14.60 -6.93 -4.43
N ASN A 50 13.77 -7.13 -5.45
CA ASN A 50 13.63 -8.38 -6.20
C ASN A 50 14.78 -8.53 -7.20
N SER A 51 16.00 -8.53 -6.68
CA SER A 51 17.25 -8.63 -7.43
C SER A 51 18.24 -9.49 -6.67
N CYS A 52 18.62 -10.62 -7.27
CA CYS A 52 19.55 -11.58 -6.71
C CYS A 52 20.92 -10.93 -6.51
N ARG A 53 21.49 -11.15 -5.32
CA ARG A 53 22.80 -10.63 -4.90
C ARG A 53 24.00 -11.26 -5.60
N HIS A 54 23.78 -12.25 -6.48
CA HIS A 54 24.83 -12.81 -7.33
C HIS A 54 25.08 -11.94 -8.57
N ARG A 55 24.12 -11.91 -9.51
CA ARG A 55 24.24 -11.23 -10.82
C ARG A 55 23.00 -10.40 -11.18
N GLY A 56 22.19 -10.03 -10.20
CA GLY A 56 21.09 -9.08 -10.36
C GLY A 56 19.79 -9.63 -10.95
N SER A 57 19.71 -10.91 -11.32
CA SER A 57 18.47 -11.55 -11.82
C SER A 57 17.29 -11.30 -10.89
N ARG A 58 16.10 -11.10 -11.46
CA ARG A 58 14.85 -11.15 -10.68
C ARG A 58 14.75 -12.52 -9.99
N VAL A 59 14.35 -12.50 -8.72
CA VAL A 59 14.22 -13.71 -7.88
C VAL A 59 12.82 -14.29 -8.04
N CYS A 60 11.80 -13.44 -8.01
CA CYS A 60 10.40 -13.81 -8.28
C CYS A 60 9.96 -13.19 -9.61
N ASN A 61 9.50 -14.00 -10.55
CA ASN A 61 9.10 -13.52 -11.89
C ASN A 61 7.57 -13.40 -12.07
N SER A 62 6.77 -14.02 -11.20
CA SER A 62 5.32 -13.90 -11.22
C SER A 62 4.86 -12.73 -10.35
N ASP A 63 3.76 -12.09 -10.73
CA ASP A 63 3.18 -10.96 -9.99
C ASP A 63 2.76 -11.36 -8.58
N LYS A 64 2.32 -12.62 -8.42
CA LYS A 64 1.97 -13.24 -7.14
C LYS A 64 2.31 -14.71 -7.13
N GLY A 65 2.44 -15.28 -5.95
CA GLY A 65 2.70 -16.71 -5.80
C GLY A 65 2.90 -17.13 -4.35
N MET A 66 3.34 -18.38 -4.18
CA MET A 66 3.70 -18.94 -2.88
C MET A 66 5.00 -19.72 -3.02
N ALA A 67 5.94 -19.50 -2.10
CA ALA A 67 7.23 -20.16 -2.12
C ALA A 67 7.70 -20.50 -0.70
N ALA A 68 8.24 -21.71 -0.50
CA ALA A 68 8.83 -22.08 0.79
C ALA A 68 10.14 -21.33 1.09
N LYS A 69 10.83 -20.89 0.03
CA LYS A 69 12.06 -20.10 -0.01
C LYS A 69 12.07 -19.28 -1.29
N LEU A 70 12.77 -18.15 -1.29
CA LEU A 70 12.96 -17.35 -2.51
C LEU A 70 14.17 -17.89 -3.27
N VAL A 71 13.95 -18.58 -4.39
CA VAL A 71 15.01 -19.25 -5.15
C VAL A 71 15.25 -18.48 -6.44
N CYS A 72 16.46 -17.94 -6.61
CA CYS A 72 16.83 -17.26 -7.84
C CYS A 72 16.82 -18.25 -9.03
N PRO A 73 16.08 -17.97 -10.12
CA PRO A 73 15.95 -18.87 -11.25
C PRO A 73 17.26 -19.02 -12.03
N TYR A 74 18.21 -18.10 -11.88
CA TYR A 74 19.44 -18.10 -12.67
C TYR A 74 20.43 -19.18 -12.21
N HIS A 75 20.81 -19.17 -10.92
CA HIS A 75 21.83 -20.09 -10.36
C HIS A 75 21.43 -20.67 -9.00
N GLN A 76 20.14 -20.62 -8.66
CA GLN A 76 19.57 -21.28 -7.50
C GLN A 76 20.21 -20.82 -6.17
N TRP A 77 20.63 -19.55 -6.10
CA TRP A 77 20.85 -18.90 -4.81
C TRP A 77 19.50 -18.85 -4.09
N THR A 78 19.47 -19.41 -2.89
CA THR A 78 18.24 -19.61 -2.12
C THR A 78 18.27 -18.72 -0.89
N TYR A 79 17.26 -17.86 -0.79
CA TYR A 79 17.07 -16.96 0.33
C TYR A 79 15.91 -17.46 1.20
N GLU A 80 16.04 -17.24 2.51
CA GLU A 80 14.91 -17.34 3.44
C GLU A 80 13.88 -16.25 3.17
N LEU A 81 12.65 -16.41 3.67
CA LEU A 81 11.57 -15.43 3.55
C LEU A 81 11.85 -14.12 4.32
N ASP A 82 12.86 -14.12 5.20
CA ASP A 82 13.42 -12.92 5.85
C ASP A 82 14.59 -12.28 5.05
N GLY A 83 14.89 -12.80 3.87
CA GLY A 83 15.89 -12.27 2.93
C GLY A 83 17.32 -12.78 3.15
N ARG A 84 17.60 -13.53 4.22
CA ARG A 84 18.96 -14.10 4.45
C ARG A 84 19.32 -15.11 3.37
N LEU A 85 20.56 -15.06 2.87
CA LEU A 85 21.07 -16.05 1.92
C LEU A 85 21.39 -17.37 2.63
N LEU A 86 20.63 -18.43 2.34
CA LEU A 86 20.81 -19.74 2.94
C LEU A 86 21.79 -20.61 2.16
N PHE A 87 21.72 -20.57 0.83
CA PHE A 87 22.49 -21.45 -0.04
C PHE A 87 22.99 -20.72 -1.29
N ALA A 88 24.26 -20.94 -1.61
CA ALA A 88 24.93 -20.49 -2.81
C ALA A 88 25.94 -21.56 -3.24
N ARG A 89 25.77 -22.12 -4.44
CA ARG A 89 26.61 -23.23 -4.93
C ARG A 89 27.94 -22.73 -5.48
N GLN A 90 29.03 -23.46 -5.20
CA GLN A 90 30.36 -23.27 -5.81
C GLN A 90 30.91 -21.83 -5.70
N MET A 91 30.69 -21.18 -4.56
CA MET A 91 31.34 -19.91 -4.26
C MET A 91 32.80 -20.13 -3.85
N ALA A 92 33.62 -19.09 -4.02
CA ALA A 92 35.02 -19.11 -3.59
C ALA A 92 35.16 -19.43 -2.09
N GLU A 93 36.32 -19.96 -1.72
CA GLU A 93 36.67 -20.17 -0.32
C GLU A 93 36.57 -18.85 0.47
N GLY A 94 36.04 -18.91 1.69
CA GLY A 94 35.79 -17.72 2.51
C GLY A 94 34.56 -16.90 2.13
N PHE A 95 33.72 -17.35 1.20
CA PHE A 95 32.47 -16.65 0.88
C PHE A 95 31.51 -16.59 2.08
N ASP A 96 31.29 -15.38 2.58
CA ASP A 96 30.40 -15.11 3.70
C ASP A 96 28.98 -14.76 3.22
N LYS A 97 28.07 -15.73 3.33
CA LYS A 97 26.65 -15.56 2.95
C LYS A 97 25.95 -14.42 3.69
N SER A 98 26.40 -14.04 4.88
CA SER A 98 25.74 -13.00 5.69
C SER A 98 25.76 -11.62 5.01
N GLN A 99 26.75 -11.37 4.14
CA GLN A 99 26.90 -10.11 3.40
C GLN A 99 26.04 -10.03 2.13
N PHE A 100 25.39 -11.14 1.77
CA PHE A 100 24.69 -11.32 0.49
C PHE A 100 23.21 -11.65 0.64
N GLY A 101 22.58 -11.30 1.76
CA GLY A 101 21.12 -11.28 1.90
C GLY A 101 20.46 -10.29 0.92
N LEU A 102 19.19 -10.51 0.60
CA LEU A 102 18.41 -9.56 -0.20
C LEU A 102 18.42 -8.18 0.47
N LYS A 103 18.50 -7.12 -0.33
CA LYS A 103 18.48 -5.76 0.20
C LYS A 103 17.07 -5.44 0.70
N PRO A 104 16.88 -5.15 2.01
CA PRO A 104 15.56 -4.88 2.55
C PRO A 104 15.01 -3.55 2.05
N VAL A 105 13.69 -3.48 1.99
CA VAL A 105 12.90 -2.26 1.80
C VAL A 105 12.04 -2.09 3.04
N ALA A 106 11.93 -0.87 3.55
CA ALA A 106 11.12 -0.61 4.74
C ALA A 106 9.67 -1.02 4.45
N CYS A 107 9.02 -1.72 5.38
CA CYS A 107 7.70 -2.30 5.18
C CYS A 107 6.90 -2.23 6.47
N GLU A 108 5.70 -1.69 6.39
CA GLU A 108 4.78 -1.49 7.51
C GLU A 108 3.40 -2.03 7.16
N SER A 109 2.75 -2.67 8.13
CA SER A 109 1.35 -3.11 7.99
C SER A 109 0.49 -2.43 9.05
N VAL A 110 -0.67 -1.91 8.65
CA VAL A 110 -1.62 -1.22 9.52
C VAL A 110 -3.05 -1.54 9.09
N ALA A 111 -3.82 -2.17 9.99
CA ALA A 111 -5.23 -2.52 9.75
C ALA A 111 -5.51 -3.20 8.38
N GLY A 112 -4.61 -4.07 7.94
CA GLY A 112 -4.71 -4.79 6.66
C GLY A 112 -4.19 -4.06 5.42
N TYR A 113 -3.63 -2.86 5.58
CA TYR A 113 -2.93 -2.14 4.51
C TYR A 113 -1.42 -2.33 4.65
N VAL A 114 -0.74 -2.56 3.54
CA VAL A 114 0.71 -2.75 3.48
C VAL A 114 1.34 -1.57 2.74
N PHE A 115 2.31 -0.95 3.42
CA PHE A 115 3.08 0.18 2.92
C PHE A 115 4.55 -0.19 2.83
N ILE A 116 5.25 0.40 1.86
CA ILE A 116 6.71 0.31 1.78
C ILE A 116 7.36 1.68 1.59
N CYS A 117 8.65 1.79 1.91
CA CYS A 117 9.45 2.97 1.62
C CYS A 117 10.83 2.57 1.11
N LEU A 118 11.22 3.16 -0.04
CA LEU A 118 12.50 2.88 -0.73
C LEU A 118 13.66 3.73 -0.22
N ALA A 119 13.38 4.70 0.66
CA ALA A 119 14.42 5.54 1.25
C ALA A 119 15.38 4.67 2.09
N LYS A 120 16.67 5.00 2.04
CA LYS A 120 17.66 4.39 2.93
C LYS A 120 17.34 4.66 4.40
N GLU A 121 16.83 5.86 4.68
CA GLU A 121 16.38 6.33 5.99
C GLU A 121 14.92 6.76 5.85
N PRO A 122 13.97 5.80 5.98
CA PRO A 122 12.55 6.11 5.85
C PRO A 122 12.09 7.04 6.98
N ALA A 123 11.15 7.92 6.68
CA ALA A 123 10.46 8.69 7.71
C ALA A 123 9.72 7.75 8.68
N ASP A 124 9.56 8.16 9.94
CA ASP A 124 8.79 7.40 10.92
C ASP A 124 7.36 7.18 10.44
N PHE A 125 6.89 5.93 10.48
CA PHE A 125 5.53 5.54 10.09
C PHE A 125 4.52 5.73 11.22
N ALA A 126 4.97 5.88 12.48
CA ALA A 126 4.09 5.98 13.63
C ALA A 126 3.05 7.13 13.54
N PRO A 127 3.38 8.34 13.04
CA PRO A 127 2.40 9.41 12.86
C PRO A 127 1.29 9.05 11.86
N MET A 128 1.67 8.40 10.74
CA MET A 128 0.71 7.93 9.74
C MET A 128 -0.19 6.86 10.33
N ARG A 129 0.40 5.85 10.99
CA ARG A 129 -0.33 4.77 11.70
C ARG A 129 -1.34 5.34 12.68
N ALA A 130 -0.92 6.24 13.56
CA ALA A 130 -1.79 6.86 14.57
C ALA A 130 -2.96 7.63 13.96
N MET A 131 -2.80 8.21 12.76
CA MET A 131 -3.88 8.89 12.07
C MET A 131 -4.85 7.92 11.39
N ILE A 132 -4.34 6.96 10.61
CA ILE A 132 -5.18 6.16 9.69
C ILE A 132 -5.73 4.88 10.34
N GLU A 133 -5.02 4.25 11.28
CA GLU A 133 -5.42 2.97 11.87
C GLU A 133 -6.84 3.00 12.46
N PRO A 134 -7.27 4.04 13.21
CA PRO A 134 -8.62 4.08 13.76
C PRO A 134 -9.73 4.16 12.69
N TYR A 135 -9.42 4.69 11.51
CA TYR A 135 -10.35 4.75 10.38
C TYR A 135 -10.44 3.41 9.65
N LEU A 136 -9.32 2.70 9.54
CA LEU A 136 -9.20 1.48 8.75
C LEU A 136 -9.61 0.22 9.53
N LYS A 137 -9.26 0.16 10.83
CA LYS A 137 -9.49 -1.03 11.68
C LYS A 137 -10.93 -1.56 11.70
N PRO A 138 -11.98 -0.72 11.71
CA PRO A 138 -13.37 -1.21 11.69
C PRO A 138 -13.74 -2.03 10.46
N HIS A 139 -13.01 -1.90 9.35
CA HIS A 139 -13.26 -2.63 8.11
C HIS A 139 -12.72 -4.06 8.11
N ARG A 140 -11.92 -4.44 9.13
CA ARG A 140 -11.40 -5.82 9.33
C ARG A 140 -10.76 -6.42 8.08
N LEU A 141 -9.99 -5.63 7.32
CA LEU A 141 -9.44 -6.07 6.02
C LEU A 141 -8.52 -7.29 6.11
N SER A 142 -7.89 -7.54 7.25
CA SER A 142 -7.14 -8.78 7.51
C SER A 142 -7.98 -10.06 7.43
N GLU A 143 -9.30 -9.95 7.50
CA GLU A 143 -10.26 -11.05 7.35
C GLU A 143 -10.93 -11.06 5.97
N ALA A 144 -10.59 -10.09 5.11
CA ALA A 144 -11.15 -9.98 3.78
C ALA A 144 -10.43 -10.89 2.78
N LYS A 145 -10.87 -10.80 1.52
CA LYS A 145 -10.17 -11.35 0.36
C LYS A 145 -10.31 -10.39 -0.81
N ILE A 146 -9.38 -10.45 -1.75
CA ILE A 146 -9.53 -9.77 -3.03
C ILE A 146 -10.63 -10.49 -3.83
N ALA A 147 -11.76 -9.81 -4.03
CA ALA A 147 -12.87 -10.33 -4.83
C ALA A 147 -12.64 -10.11 -6.33
N PHE A 148 -12.02 -8.97 -6.69
CA PHE A 148 -11.72 -8.58 -8.06
C PHE A 148 -10.54 -7.60 -8.07
N GLU A 149 -9.76 -7.59 -9.15
CA GLU A 149 -8.57 -6.76 -9.33
C GLU A 149 -8.61 -6.19 -10.77
N SER A 150 -8.35 -4.90 -10.92
CA SER A 150 -8.29 -4.24 -12.23
C SER A 150 -7.10 -3.30 -12.28
N THR A 151 -6.27 -3.47 -13.31
CA THR A 151 -5.09 -2.63 -13.56
C THR A 151 -5.26 -1.97 -14.92
N ILE A 152 -5.25 -0.64 -14.94
CA ILE A 152 -5.37 0.18 -16.14
C ILE A 152 -4.15 1.08 -16.27
N ILE A 153 -3.81 1.45 -17.51
CA ILE A 153 -2.75 2.41 -17.81
C ILE A 153 -3.39 3.67 -18.37
N GLU A 154 -3.46 4.70 -17.54
CA GLU A 154 -3.85 6.04 -17.98
C GLU A 154 -2.66 6.71 -18.66
N LYS A 155 -2.88 7.20 -19.89
CA LYS A 155 -1.85 7.94 -20.66
C LYS A 155 -1.76 9.40 -20.19
N GLY A 156 -1.60 9.58 -18.88
CA GLY A 156 -1.50 10.88 -18.20
C GLY A 156 -0.37 10.86 -17.17
N ASN A 157 0.13 12.05 -16.81
CA ASN A 157 1.07 12.14 -15.70
C ASN A 157 0.37 11.76 -14.39
N TRP A 158 1.08 11.10 -13.46
CA TRP A 158 0.53 10.71 -12.15
C TRP A 158 -0.11 11.88 -11.38
N LYS A 159 0.40 13.10 -11.55
CA LYS A 159 -0.19 14.31 -10.94
C LYS A 159 -1.58 14.61 -11.49
N LEU A 160 -1.83 14.40 -12.78
CA LEU A 160 -3.17 14.58 -13.37
C LEU A 160 -4.17 13.57 -12.80
N VAL A 161 -3.75 12.33 -12.57
CA VAL A 161 -4.59 11.31 -11.92
C VAL A 161 -4.97 11.75 -10.50
N TRP A 162 -4.01 12.29 -9.74
CA TRP A 162 -4.29 12.83 -8.43
C TRP A 162 -5.17 14.07 -8.49
N GLU A 163 -4.83 15.08 -9.29
CA GLU A 163 -5.63 16.30 -9.43
C GLU A 163 -7.09 15.96 -9.78
N ASN A 164 -7.33 15.04 -10.71
CA ASN A 164 -8.66 14.53 -11.05
C ASN A 164 -9.33 13.79 -9.87
N ASN A 165 -8.60 12.95 -9.12
CA ASN A 165 -9.16 12.26 -7.95
C ASN A 165 -9.55 13.22 -6.80
N ARG A 166 -8.91 14.39 -6.72
CA ARG A 166 -9.03 15.31 -5.57
C ARG A 166 -10.17 16.31 -5.67
N GLU A 167 -11.00 16.19 -6.69
CA GLU A 167 -12.22 16.99 -6.86
C GLU A 167 -13.35 16.15 -7.43
N CYS A 168 -14.57 16.71 -7.40
CA CYS A 168 -15.75 16.13 -8.04
C CYS A 168 -16.45 17.14 -8.95
N TYR A 169 -15.74 18.19 -9.35
CA TYR A 169 -16.22 19.20 -10.29
C TYR A 169 -16.53 18.58 -11.67
N HIS A 170 -15.78 17.54 -12.06
CA HIS A 170 -16.06 16.79 -13.28
C HIS A 170 -17.15 15.71 -13.13
N CYS A 171 -17.63 15.42 -11.92
CA CYS A 171 -18.47 14.24 -11.66
C CYS A 171 -19.81 14.28 -12.40
N ALA A 172 -20.56 15.38 -12.28
CA ALA A 172 -21.90 15.52 -12.87
C ALA A 172 -21.92 15.27 -14.39
N GLY A 173 -20.85 15.66 -15.08
CA GLY A 173 -20.73 15.52 -16.53
C GLY A 173 -20.20 14.17 -17.00
N ASN A 174 -19.51 13.40 -16.13
CA ASN A 174 -18.71 12.25 -16.57
C ASN A 174 -19.03 10.93 -15.85
N HIS A 175 -19.70 10.96 -14.69
CA HIS A 175 -19.89 9.75 -13.86
C HIS A 175 -21.36 9.45 -13.53
N PRO A 176 -22.21 9.13 -14.53
CA PRO A 176 -23.63 8.89 -14.31
C PRO A 176 -23.94 7.71 -13.36
N GLU A 177 -23.03 6.75 -13.24
CA GLU A 177 -23.17 5.62 -12.32
C GLU A 177 -22.73 5.99 -10.90
N LEU A 178 -21.61 6.69 -10.74
CA LEU A 178 -21.08 7.10 -9.44
C LEU A 178 -22.00 8.10 -8.74
N CYS A 179 -22.54 9.09 -9.46
CA CYS A 179 -23.43 10.12 -8.92
C CYS A 179 -24.79 9.58 -8.42
N LYS A 180 -25.06 8.27 -8.58
CA LYS A 180 -26.21 7.63 -7.93
C LYS A 180 -26.03 7.50 -6.42
N THR A 181 -24.79 7.39 -5.94
CA THR A 181 -24.46 7.07 -4.54
C THR A 181 -23.38 7.97 -3.94
N PHE A 182 -22.52 8.60 -4.74
CA PHE A 182 -21.43 9.42 -4.23
C PHE A 182 -21.77 10.93 -4.30
N PRO A 183 -21.56 11.70 -3.22
CA PRO A 183 -21.85 13.12 -3.19
C PRO A 183 -20.86 13.92 -4.04
N GLU A 184 -21.36 14.92 -4.74
CA GLU A 184 -20.57 15.80 -5.62
C GLU A 184 -20.12 17.07 -4.91
N ALA A 185 -20.69 17.34 -3.74
CA ALA A 185 -20.44 18.54 -2.95
C ALA A 185 -18.94 18.67 -2.60
N PRO A 186 -18.28 19.81 -2.94
CA PRO A 186 -16.87 20.02 -2.64
C PRO A 186 -16.54 19.99 -1.14
N THR A 187 -17.53 20.28 -0.30
CA THR A 187 -17.46 20.15 1.16
C THR A 187 -17.28 18.71 1.63
N VAL A 188 -17.72 17.72 0.84
CA VAL A 188 -17.58 16.30 1.12
C VAL A 188 -16.33 15.70 0.46
N THR A 189 -16.07 16.08 -0.80
CA THR A 189 -15.02 15.45 -1.64
C THR A 189 -13.66 16.15 -1.54
N GLY A 190 -13.67 17.46 -1.25
CA GLY A 190 -12.52 18.34 -1.20
C GLY A 190 -11.74 18.25 0.12
N VAL A 191 -10.94 19.29 0.39
CA VAL A 191 -10.11 19.44 1.60
C VAL A 191 -10.56 20.60 2.50
N GLN A 192 -11.65 21.28 2.14
CA GLN A 192 -12.15 22.47 2.81
C GLN A 192 -13.67 22.39 2.95
N GLY A 193 -14.21 23.03 4.00
CA GLY A 193 -15.65 23.21 4.19
C GLY A 193 -16.41 22.03 4.82
N ALA A 194 -15.78 20.87 4.99
CA ALA A 194 -16.39 19.71 5.65
C ALA A 194 -16.90 20.03 7.07
N ASP A 195 -16.14 20.83 7.84
CA ASP A 195 -16.49 21.21 9.21
C ASP A 195 -17.68 22.18 9.32
N SER A 196 -18.16 22.71 8.19
CA SER A 196 -19.32 23.61 8.11
C SER A 196 -20.50 23.00 7.37
N ASP A 197 -20.37 21.79 6.85
CA ASP A 197 -21.40 21.11 6.07
C ASP A 197 -22.35 20.33 6.99
N PRO A 198 -23.67 20.64 7.00
CA PRO A 198 -24.61 19.99 7.90
C PRO A 198 -24.73 18.47 7.71
N GLU A 199 -24.58 17.96 6.48
CA GLU A 199 -24.65 16.53 6.18
C GLU A 199 -23.40 15.81 6.69
N MET A 200 -22.21 16.40 6.49
CA MET A 200 -20.96 15.89 7.05
C MET A 200 -21.01 15.87 8.58
N LEU A 201 -21.42 16.96 9.21
CA LEU A 201 -21.52 17.05 10.68
C LEU A 201 -22.50 16.02 11.25
N ALA A 202 -23.66 15.84 10.62
CA ALA A 202 -24.63 14.83 11.02
C ALA A 202 -24.08 13.40 10.85
N HIS A 203 -23.38 13.14 9.73
CA HIS A 203 -22.73 11.84 9.48
C HIS A 203 -21.64 11.54 10.51
N TRP A 204 -20.78 12.52 10.81
CA TRP A 204 -19.73 12.38 11.82
C TRP A 204 -20.30 12.13 13.21
N ALA A 205 -21.35 12.86 13.60
CA ALA A 205 -22.03 12.62 14.87
C ALA A 205 -22.60 11.19 14.97
N LYS A 206 -23.20 10.67 13.89
CA LYS A 206 -23.68 9.28 13.82
C LYS A 206 -22.54 8.27 13.98
N CYS A 207 -21.40 8.48 13.32
CA CYS A 207 -20.23 7.62 13.47
C CYS A 207 -19.63 7.68 14.87
N GLU A 208 -19.47 8.87 15.44
CA GLU A 208 -18.87 9.06 16.77
C GLU A 208 -19.78 8.49 17.87
N ALA A 209 -21.11 8.53 17.71
CA ALA A 209 -22.06 7.91 18.63
C ALA A 209 -21.89 6.39 18.79
N VAL A 210 -21.26 5.73 17.80
CA VAL A 210 -20.92 4.29 17.85
C VAL A 210 -19.42 4.05 17.99
N GLY A 211 -18.64 5.07 18.35
CA GLY A 211 -17.20 4.96 18.61
C GLY A 211 -16.33 4.89 17.36
N LEU A 212 -16.82 5.31 16.20
CA LEU A 212 -16.05 5.35 14.96
C LEU A 212 -15.50 6.77 14.72
N PRO A 213 -14.15 6.97 14.74
CA PRO A 213 -13.55 8.23 14.31
C PRO A 213 -13.96 8.57 12.88
N SER A 214 -14.34 9.82 12.65
CA SER A 214 -15.01 10.24 11.41
C SER A 214 -14.51 11.56 10.82
N LYS A 215 -14.07 12.50 11.67
CA LYS A 215 -13.63 13.84 11.28
C LYS A 215 -12.54 13.84 10.21
N PHE A 216 -12.55 14.87 9.37
CA PHE A 216 -11.47 15.09 8.42
C PHE A 216 -10.15 15.36 9.15
N ARG A 217 -9.11 14.63 8.78
CA ARG A 217 -7.74 14.83 9.25
C ARG A 217 -6.80 14.79 8.06
N ILE A 218 -5.82 15.68 8.06
CA ILE A 218 -4.77 15.72 7.05
C ILE A 218 -3.43 15.91 7.73
N ASP A 219 -2.41 15.24 7.19
CA ASP A 219 -1.02 15.47 7.56
C ASP A 219 -0.62 16.93 7.25
N PRO A 220 0.20 17.61 8.09
CA PRO A 220 0.60 18.99 7.83
C PRO A 220 1.30 19.22 6.47
N ALA A 221 2.01 18.21 5.95
CA ALA A 221 2.62 18.26 4.63
C ALA A 221 1.69 17.75 3.51
N GLY A 222 0.44 17.43 3.83
CA GLY A 222 -0.58 16.97 2.88
C GLY A 222 -0.38 15.55 2.36
N GLN A 223 0.53 14.76 2.96
CA GLN A 223 0.93 13.46 2.41
C GLN A 223 -0.15 12.38 2.53
N TYR A 224 -0.96 12.45 3.58
CA TYR A 224 -2.08 11.53 3.79
C TYR A 224 -3.24 12.24 4.49
N ARG A 225 -4.46 11.75 4.25
CA ARG A 225 -5.68 12.23 4.89
C ARG A 225 -6.60 11.09 5.24
N ALA A 226 -7.46 11.29 6.24
CA ALA A 226 -8.52 10.35 6.60
C ALA A 226 -9.81 11.11 6.90
N THR A 227 -10.94 10.56 6.47
CA THR A 227 -12.28 11.06 6.80
C THR A 227 -13.30 9.93 6.58
N ARG A 228 -14.45 10.02 7.24
CA ARG A 228 -15.66 9.27 6.86
C ARG A 228 -16.63 10.24 6.21
N ALA A 229 -17.01 9.95 4.97
CA ALA A 229 -17.96 10.74 4.21
C ALA A 229 -19.28 9.97 4.06
N PRO A 230 -20.44 10.65 4.08
CA PRO A 230 -21.71 10.04 3.79
C PRO A 230 -21.80 9.62 2.31
N LEU A 231 -22.62 8.61 2.05
CA LEU A 231 -23.15 8.35 0.71
C LEU A 231 -24.47 9.11 0.54
N LEU A 232 -24.87 9.32 -0.71
CA LEU A 232 -26.15 9.96 -1.04
C LEU A 232 -27.33 9.04 -0.70
N ARG A 233 -28.43 9.65 -0.23
CA ARG A 233 -29.73 9.00 0.00
C ARG A 233 -29.57 7.83 1.00
N ASP A 234 -30.16 6.67 0.68
CA ASP A 234 -30.13 5.47 1.51
C ASP A 234 -29.02 4.48 1.10
N ALA A 235 -28.04 4.93 0.32
CA ALA A 235 -26.94 4.06 -0.13
C ALA A 235 -26.08 3.59 1.06
N GLN A 236 -25.66 2.32 1.01
CA GLN A 236 -24.86 1.67 2.04
C GLN A 236 -23.68 0.94 1.37
N SER A 237 -22.55 0.88 2.08
CA SER A 237 -21.32 0.17 1.69
C SER A 237 -20.95 -0.89 2.71
#